data_AF-A0A845Z9J9-F1
#
_entry.id   AF-A0A845Z9J9-F1
#
_cell.length_a   1.000
_cell.length_b   1.000
_cell.length_c   1.000
_cell.angle_alpha   90.00
_cell.angle_beta   90.00
_cell.angle_gamma   90.00
#
_symmetry.space_group_name_H-M   'P 1'
#
loop_
_entity.id
_entity.type
_entity.pdbx_description
1 polymer ?
#
loop_
_entity_poly.entity_id
_entity_poly.type
_entity_poly.pdbx_seq_one_letter_code
_entity_poly.pdbx_strand_id
1 'polypeptide(L)'
;MITASCQEDIEEIRPKVEQWLSQRGLQLNREKTRTVHISEGINFLGFNLRQYNGQLLIKPQKEKVLNFLKEIRDWLKQNKMVEQRIVIEQLNPNFEVLETTVAMPSVKKCLIISVMKHW
;
A
#
# COMPACT_ATOMS: atom_id res chain seq x y z
N MET A 1 -8.94 -5.96 2.25
CA MET A 1 -9.34 -4.55 2.43
C MET A 1 -10.85 -4.48 2.26
N ILE A 2 -11.58 -3.87 3.19
CA ILE A 2 -13.03 -3.67 3.08
C ILE A 2 -13.27 -2.17 2.87
N THR A 3 -14.10 -1.79 1.91
CA THR A 3 -14.47 -0.39 1.60
C THR A 3 -15.97 -0.18 1.79
N ALA A 4 -16.40 0.94 2.35
CA ALA A 4 -17.83 1.31 2.38
C ALA A 4 -18.05 2.82 2.25
N SER A 5 -19.27 3.20 1.84
CA SER A 5 -19.74 4.58 1.58
C SER A 5 -19.77 5.48 2.80
N CYS A 6 -20.06 4.91 3.96
CA CYS A 6 -20.16 5.62 5.24
C CYS A 6 -19.61 4.78 6.39
N GLN A 7 -19.41 5.41 7.55
CA GLN A 7 -18.70 4.81 8.67
C GLN A 7 -19.58 3.78 9.38
N GLU A 8 -20.87 4.03 9.37
CA GLU A 8 -21.91 3.19 9.94
C GLU A 8 -21.89 1.79 9.29
N ASP A 9 -21.74 1.71 7.96
CA ASP A 9 -21.61 0.45 7.21
C ASP A 9 -20.41 -0.39 7.71
N ILE A 10 -19.28 0.29 7.98
CA ILE A 10 -18.05 -0.34 8.49
C ILE A 10 -18.23 -0.85 9.91
N GLU A 11 -18.93 -0.08 10.75
CA GLU A 11 -19.21 -0.46 12.13
C GLU A 11 -20.20 -1.63 12.20
N GLU A 12 -21.20 -1.66 11.33
CA GLU A 12 -22.18 -2.75 11.25
C GLU A 12 -21.56 -4.06 10.75
N ILE A 13 -20.63 -3.98 9.77
CA ILE A 13 -20.01 -5.19 9.21
C ILE A 13 -18.87 -5.74 10.06
N ARG A 14 -18.22 -4.92 10.88
CA ARG A 14 -17.11 -5.34 11.76
C ARG A 14 -17.44 -6.59 12.60
N PRO A 15 -18.53 -6.66 13.38
CA PRO A 15 -18.85 -7.85 14.17
C PRO A 15 -19.12 -9.08 13.29
N LYS A 16 -19.71 -8.90 12.10
CA LYS A 16 -19.94 -10.01 11.14
C LYS A 16 -18.61 -10.59 10.65
N VAL A 17 -17.62 -9.72 10.38
CA VAL A 17 -16.26 -10.14 9.98
C VAL A 17 -15.54 -10.84 11.13
N GLU A 18 -15.64 -10.33 12.36
CA GLU A 18 -15.04 -10.97 13.54
C GLU A 18 -15.60 -12.37 13.78
N GLN A 19 -16.92 -12.54 13.67
CA GLN A 19 -17.57 -13.86 13.80
C GLN A 19 -17.11 -14.82 12.69
N TRP A 20 -17.05 -14.35 11.44
CA TRP A 20 -16.59 -15.16 10.30
C TRP A 20 -15.13 -15.60 10.43
N LEU A 21 -14.27 -14.74 10.98
CA LEU A 21 -12.87 -15.06 11.29
C LEU A 21 -12.76 -16.05 12.47
N SER A 22 -13.55 -15.85 13.52
CA SER A 22 -13.54 -16.71 14.72
C SER A 22 -13.85 -18.17 14.39
N GLN A 23 -14.79 -18.41 13.47
CA GLN A 23 -15.08 -19.76 12.96
C GLN A 23 -13.87 -20.47 12.33
N ARG A 24 -12.85 -19.72 11.93
CA ARG A 24 -11.60 -20.21 11.31
C ARG A 24 -10.41 -20.12 12.27
N GLY A 25 -10.64 -19.87 13.56
CA GLY A 25 -9.58 -19.68 14.56
C GLY A 25 -8.79 -18.38 14.38
N LEU A 26 -9.35 -17.38 13.69
CA LEU A 26 -8.71 -16.10 13.44
C LEU A 26 -9.42 -15.00 14.22
N GLN A 27 -8.66 -13.97 14.62
CA GLN A 27 -9.21 -12.79 15.28
C GLN A 27 -8.66 -11.52 14.62
N LEU A 28 -9.43 -10.44 14.65
CA LEU A 28 -8.96 -9.12 14.24
C LEU A 28 -8.00 -8.58 15.29
N ASN A 29 -6.81 -8.16 14.85
CA ASN A 29 -5.91 -7.40 15.69
C ASN A 29 -6.38 -5.93 15.70
N ARG A 30 -6.84 -5.44 16.85
CA ARG A 30 -7.36 -4.06 17.01
C ARG A 30 -6.32 -2.97 16.77
N GLU A 31 -5.05 -3.23 17.05
CA GLU A 31 -3.96 -2.26 16.83
C GLU A 31 -3.63 -2.09 15.34
N LYS A 32 -3.74 -3.18 14.57
CA LYS A 32 -3.49 -3.20 13.12
C LYS A 32 -4.73 -2.83 12.30
N THR A 33 -5.92 -2.97 12.88
CA THR A 33 -7.18 -2.68 12.20
C THR A 33 -7.54 -1.22 12.42
N ARG A 34 -7.43 -0.41 11.36
CA ARG A 34 -7.82 1.00 11.39
C ARG A 34 -8.92 1.27 10.38
N THR A 35 -9.82 2.16 10.76
CA THR A 35 -10.83 2.74 9.88
C THR A 35 -10.35 4.15 9.56
N VAL A 36 -10.10 4.44 8.29
CA VAL A 36 -9.62 5.75 7.83
C VAL A 36 -10.43 6.21 6.63
N HIS A 37 -10.62 7.51 6.49
CA HIS A 37 -11.22 8.06 5.28
C HIS A 37 -10.21 8.06 4.13
N ILE A 38 -10.65 7.74 2.91
CA ILE A 38 -9.77 7.64 1.73
C ILE A 38 -8.98 8.93 1.42
N SER A 39 -9.44 10.10 1.89
CA SER A 39 -8.70 11.37 1.76
C SER A 39 -7.47 11.48 2.65
N GLU A 40 -7.46 10.78 3.80
CA GLU A 40 -6.29 10.67 4.68
C GLU A 40 -5.23 9.77 4.04
N GLY A 41 -5.70 8.76 3.31
CA GLY A 41 -4.88 7.80 2.59
C GLY A 41 -4.54 6.56 3.41
N ILE A 42 -4.33 5.44 2.73
CA ILE A 42 -4.01 4.16 3.37
C ILE A 42 -2.89 3.42 2.64
N ASN A 43 -2.04 2.78 3.43
CA ASN A 43 -0.99 1.89 2.95
C ASN A 43 -1.53 0.45 2.85
N PHE A 44 -1.55 -0.13 1.64
CA PHE A 44 -1.97 -1.50 1.40
C PHE A 44 -1.10 -2.16 0.31
N LEU A 45 -0.56 -3.35 0.60
CA LEU A 45 0.26 -4.17 -0.31
C LEU A 45 1.43 -3.43 -1.00
N GLY A 46 2.06 -2.47 -0.33
CA GLY A 46 3.16 -1.71 -0.93
C GLY A 46 2.74 -0.46 -1.70
N PHE A 47 1.44 -0.18 -1.76
CA PHE A 47 0.89 1.02 -2.35
C PHE A 47 0.26 1.91 -1.27
N ASN A 48 0.22 3.20 -1.55
CA ASN A 48 -0.53 4.21 -0.85
C ASN A 48 -1.72 4.59 -1.75
N LEU A 49 -2.92 4.42 -1.21
CA LEU A 49 -4.17 4.77 -1.86
C LEU A 49 -4.68 6.04 -1.20
N ARG A 50 -4.83 7.13 -1.96
CA ARG A 50 -5.35 8.38 -1.41
C ARG A 50 -6.19 9.13 -2.43
N GLN A 51 -7.34 9.64 -1.98
CA GLN A 51 -8.20 10.47 -2.80
C GLN A 51 -7.84 11.95 -2.66
N TYR A 52 -7.71 12.61 -3.82
CA TYR A 52 -7.50 14.04 -3.96
C TYR A 52 -8.57 14.60 -4.88
N ASN A 53 -9.37 15.57 -4.42
CA ASN A 53 -10.34 16.29 -5.25
C ASN A 53 -11.22 15.41 -6.16
N GLY A 54 -11.71 14.27 -5.66
CA GLY A 54 -12.54 13.35 -6.45
C GLY A 54 -11.78 12.37 -7.36
N GLN A 55 -10.45 12.34 -7.29
CA GLN A 55 -9.59 11.40 -7.98
C GLN A 55 -8.84 10.51 -7.00
N LEU A 56 -8.86 9.20 -7.21
CA LEU A 56 -8.08 8.26 -6.41
C LEU A 56 -6.71 8.09 -7.06
N LEU A 57 -5.66 8.40 -6.31
CA LEU A 57 -4.28 8.15 -6.72
C LEU A 57 -3.74 6.95 -5.95
N ILE A 58 -3.25 5.98 -6.70
CA ILE A 58 -2.54 4.81 -6.18
C ILE A 58 -1.07 5.00 -6.52
N LYS A 59 -0.24 5.16 -5.49
CA LYS A 59 1.20 5.40 -5.62
C LYS A 59 1.97 4.33 -4.85
N PRO A 60 3.21 4.00 -5.23
CA PRO A 60 4.07 3.19 -4.37
C PRO A 60 4.26 3.85 -2.99
N GLN A 61 4.39 3.05 -1.94
CA GLN A 61 4.66 3.57 -0.60
C GLN A 61 5.99 4.32 -0.57
N LYS A 62 5.97 5.56 -0.04
CA LYS A 62 7.16 6.42 0.03
C LYS A 62 8.35 5.70 0.67
N GLU A 63 8.13 4.98 1.77
CA GLU A 63 9.17 4.22 2.47
C GLU A 63 9.81 3.15 1.58
N LYS A 64 9.00 2.41 0.81
CA LYS A 64 9.50 1.41 -0.13
C LYS A 64 10.35 2.05 -1.23
N VAL A 65 9.88 3.17 -1.79
CA VAL A 65 10.63 3.93 -2.80
C VAL A 65 11.95 4.43 -2.22
N LEU A 66 11.95 4.99 -1.01
CA LEU A 66 13.17 5.49 -0.37
C LEU A 66 14.17 4.38 -0.04
N ASN A 67 13.71 3.24 0.46
CA ASN A 67 14.56 2.09 0.75
C ASN A 67 15.19 1.55 -0.54
N PHE A 68 14.39 1.41 -1.58
CA PHE A 68 14.86 1.00 -2.90
C PHE A 68 15.92 1.97 -3.47
N LEU A 69 15.68 3.29 -3.40
CA LEU A 69 16.66 4.29 -3.84
C LEU A 69 17.94 4.25 -2.99
N LYS A 70 17.83 3.91 -1.70
CA LYS A 70 18.97 3.73 -0.81
C LYS A 70 19.78 2.50 -1.20
N GLU A 71 19.14 1.37 -1.49
CA GLU A 71 19.81 0.15 -1.95
C GLU A 71 20.59 0.39 -3.26
N ILE A 72 19.99 1.07 -4.24
CA ILE A 72 20.69 1.48 -5.47
C ILE A 72 21.90 2.35 -5.15
N ARG A 73 21.73 3.35 -4.28
CA ARG A 73 22.80 4.26 -3.88
C ARG A 73 23.96 3.52 -3.21
N ASP A 74 23.65 2.58 -2.32
CA ASP A 74 24.65 1.83 -1.57
C ASP A 74 25.39 0.86 -2.51
N TRP A 75 24.70 0.23 -3.45
CA TRP A 75 25.31 -0.60 -4.49
C TRP A 75 26.28 0.20 -5.37
N LEU A 76 25.87 1.39 -5.85
CA LEU A 76 26.73 2.26 -6.65
C LEU A 76 27.98 2.71 -5.88
N LYS A 77 27.85 2.98 -4.58
CA LYS A 77 28.99 3.37 -3.73
C LYS A 77 30.00 2.24 -3.53
N GLN A 78 29.55 1.00 -3.51
CA GLN A 78 30.42 -0.19 -3.39
C GLN A 78 31.08 -0.53 -4.74
N ASN A 79 30.43 -0.20 -5.85
CA ASN A 79 30.81 -0.60 -7.20
C ASN A 79 31.31 0.57 -8.07
N LYS A 80 32.14 1.46 -7.50
CA LYS A 80 32.58 2.71 -8.17
C LYS A 80 33.39 2.50 -9.45
N MET A 81 34.02 1.34 -9.62
CA MET A 81 34.88 1.03 -10.76
C MET A 81 34.23 0.08 -11.77
N VAL A 82 32.93 -0.21 -11.61
CA VAL A 82 32.19 -1.07 -12.54
C VAL A 82 31.87 -0.30 -13.82
N GLU A 83 31.99 -0.98 -14.95
CA GLU A 83 31.67 -0.40 -16.25
C GLU A 83 30.21 0.04 -16.34
N GLN A 84 29.97 1.16 -17.05
CA GLN A 84 28.64 1.75 -17.20
C GLN A 84 27.60 0.75 -17.73
N ARG A 85 28.01 -0.16 -18.63
CA ARG A 85 27.12 -1.19 -19.18
C ARG A 85 26.53 -2.09 -18.09
N ILE A 86 27.36 -2.54 -17.16
CA ILE A 86 26.94 -3.42 -16.06
C ILE A 86 26.03 -2.66 -15.09
N VAL A 87 26.26 -1.36 -14.89
CA VAL A 87 25.37 -0.51 -14.11
C VAL A 87 23.98 -0.43 -14.74
N ILE A 88 23.89 -0.25 -16.06
CA ILE A 88 22.61 -0.19 -16.79
C ILE A 88 21.88 -1.53 -16.73
N GLU A 89 22.57 -2.64 -16.98
CA GLU A 89 22.00 -4.00 -16.92
C GLU A 89 21.47 -4.33 -15.51
N GLN A 90 22.18 -3.90 -14.46
CA GLN A 90 21.76 -4.13 -13.08
C GLN A 90 20.58 -3.24 -12.66
N LEU A 91 20.48 -2.01 -13.15
CA LEU A 91 19.48 -1.05 -12.69
C LEU A 91 18.20 -1.04 -13.52
N ASN A 92 18.25 -1.35 -14.82
CA ASN A 92 17.07 -1.30 -15.71
C ASN A 92 15.88 -2.15 -15.24
N PRO A 93 16.05 -3.43 -14.81
CA PRO A 93 14.93 -4.25 -14.34
C PRO A 93 14.25 -3.68 -13.08
N ASN A 94 15.00 -2.89 -12.31
CA ASN A 94 14.55 -2.35 -11.04
C ASN A 94 13.71 -1.08 -11.22
N PHE A 95 13.93 -0.31 -12.29
CA PHE A 95 13.19 0.93 -12.56
C PHE A 95 11.79 0.72 -13.14
N GLU A 96 11.56 -0.36 -13.89
CA GLU A 96 10.27 -0.66 -14.52
C GLU A 96 9.13 -0.83 -13.49
N VAL A 97 9.46 -1.26 -12.27
CA VAL A 97 8.50 -1.47 -11.18
C VAL A 97 8.04 -0.15 -10.51
N LEU A 98 8.79 0.94 -10.66
CA LEU A 98 8.50 2.20 -9.97
C LEU A 98 7.49 3.12 -10.69
N GLU A 99 7.24 2.91 -11.97
CA GLU A 99 6.40 3.81 -12.78
C GLU A 99 4.89 3.64 -12.53
N THR A 100 4.47 2.65 -11.74
CA THR A 100 3.05 2.38 -11.47
C THR A 100 2.39 3.42 -10.53
N THR A 101 2.17 4.64 -11.03
CA THR A 101 1.12 5.53 -10.50
C THR A 101 -0.13 5.34 -11.35
N VAL A 102 -1.20 4.85 -10.73
CA VAL A 102 -2.50 4.67 -11.42
C VAL A 102 -3.47 5.71 -10.88
N ALA A 103 -4.05 6.50 -11.78
CA ALA A 103 -5.10 7.45 -11.47
C ALA A 103 -6.45 6.88 -11.89
N MET A 104 -7.41 6.84 -10.96
CA MET A 104 -8.75 6.32 -11.23
C MET A 104 -9.81 7.37 -10.84
N PRO A 105 -10.89 7.52 -11.62
CA PRO A 105 -12.05 8.31 -11.21
C PRO A 105 -12.62 7.72 -9.91
N SER A 106 -12.88 8.55 -8.91
CA SER A 106 -13.26 8.04 -7.60
C SER A 106 -14.65 7.43 -7.57
N VAL A 107 -14.73 6.28 -6.90
CA VAL A 107 -15.96 5.75 -6.30
C VAL A 107 -16.21 6.50 -4.98
N LYS A 108 -17.46 6.88 -4.69
CA LYS A 108 -17.83 7.72 -3.55
C LYS A 108 -17.32 7.14 -2.22
N LYS A 109 -16.76 8.02 -1.38
CA LYS A 109 -16.32 7.87 0.02
C LYS A 109 -16.05 6.43 0.43
N CYS A 110 -14.79 6.01 0.49
CA CYS A 110 -14.45 4.68 1.01
C CYS A 110 -13.83 4.83 2.41
N LEU A 111 -14.52 4.32 3.44
CA LEU A 111 -13.86 3.96 4.69
C LEU A 111 -13.26 2.59 4.54
N ILE A 112 -11.97 2.49 4.87
CA ILE A 112 -11.20 1.27 4.63
C ILE A 112 -10.88 0.56 5.94
N ILE A 113 -11.27 -0.72 6.05
CA ILE A 113 -10.71 -1.64 7.05
C ILE A 113 -9.53 -2.38 6.39
N SER A 114 -8.32 -2.12 6.87
CA SER A 114 -7.16 -2.97 6.56
C SER A 114 -7.02 -4.05 7.61
N VAL A 115 -7.12 -5.31 7.18
CA VAL A 115 -6.82 -6.48 8.00
C VAL A 115 -5.44 -6.96 7.57
N MET A 116 -4.39 -6.62 8.31
CA MET A 116 -3.04 -7.15 8.05
C MET A 116 -2.86 -8.46 8.83
N LYS A 117 -2.89 -9.60 8.11
CA LYS A 117 -2.34 -10.86 8.61
C LYS A 117 -0.81 -10.79 8.52
N HIS A 118 -0.12 -11.29 9.54
CA HIS A 118 1.21 -11.87 9.37
C HIS A 118 1.07 -13.36 9.69
N TRP A 119 1.53 -14.18 8.77
CA TRP A 119 2.43 -15.27 9.14
C TRP A 119 3.84 -14.67 9.15
#